data_AF-A0A8S3XKJ3-F1
#
_entry.id   AF-A0A8S3XKJ3-F1
#
_cell.length_a   1.000
_cell.length_b   1.000
_cell.length_c   1.000
_cell.angle_alpha   90.00
_cell.angle_beta   90.00
_cell.angle_gamma   90.00
#
_symmetry.space_group_name_H-M   'P 1'
#
loop_
_entity.id
_entity.type
_entity.pdbx_description
1 polymer ?
#
loop_
_entity_poly.entity_id
_entity_poly.type
_entity_poly.pdbx_seq_one_letter_code
_entity_poly.pdbx_strand_id
1 'polypeptide(L)'
;MRFQYALISSLTILSVFCAQNQIYRPISDRHRICLATFGKRLDNEFLKGYWYKIYHFPESPNPPPSNKTIEIEFRRPTEEELSVYKNYFNLTGMPYSFDEDMVLYRETYSRLFTGLLFGNREAKIFLQQPGTFYTSPEVYDIKVFRYINENYILFERCFTWGVNKWLMSKSRVPSEEEVQQVINNHSELKALKRKKKCECK
;
A
#
# COMPACT_ATOMS: atom_id res chain seq x y z
N MET A 1 -45.94 -52.88 23.01
CA MET A 1 -46.43 -51.48 23.01
C MET A 1 -45.26 -50.58 23.42
N ARG A 2 -44.92 -49.62 22.56
CA ARG A 2 -44.08 -48.41 22.75
C ARG A 2 -42.57 -48.56 23.02
N PHE A 3 -41.83 -48.15 21.98
CA PHE A 3 -40.47 -47.58 21.95
C PHE A 3 -40.26 -46.44 22.96
N GLN A 4 -39.02 -46.23 23.42
CA GLN A 4 -38.34 -44.95 23.24
C GLN A 4 -36.82 -45.01 23.51
N TYR A 5 -36.12 -44.13 22.79
CA TYR A 5 -34.70 -44.10 22.48
C TYR A 5 -33.89 -43.22 23.44
N ALA A 6 -32.59 -43.53 23.53
CA ALA A 6 -31.41 -42.64 23.53
C ALA A 6 -31.37 -41.38 24.41
N LEU A 7 -30.29 -41.25 25.18
CA LEU A 7 -29.61 -39.96 25.38
C LEU A 7 -28.13 -40.13 25.07
N ILE A 8 -27.78 -39.74 23.84
CA ILE A 8 -26.41 -39.54 23.36
C ILE A 8 -25.90 -38.25 24.01
N SER A 9 -24.96 -38.39 24.93
CA SER A 9 -24.17 -37.29 25.49
C SER A 9 -23.30 -36.68 24.39
N SER A 10 -23.85 -35.67 23.70
CA SER A 10 -23.15 -34.93 22.65
C SER A 10 -22.46 -33.72 23.27
N LEU A 11 -21.13 -33.80 23.37
CA LEU A 11 -20.22 -32.67 23.60
C LEU A 11 -20.57 -31.53 22.64
N THR A 12 -21.06 -30.40 23.17
CA THR A 12 -21.11 -29.14 22.41
C THR A 12 -20.04 -28.23 22.99
N ILE A 13 -18.82 -28.34 22.44
CA ILE A 13 -17.79 -27.32 22.64
C ILE A 13 -18.29 -26.09 21.87
N LEU A 14 -18.87 -25.13 22.58
CA LEU A 14 -19.07 -23.78 22.07
C LEU A 14 -17.67 -23.20 21.83
N SER A 15 -17.21 -23.25 20.58
CA SER A 15 -16.16 -22.37 20.09
C SER A 15 -16.72 -20.95 20.08
N VAL A 16 -16.54 -20.24 21.19
CA VAL A 16 -16.67 -18.79 21.25
C VAL A 16 -15.57 -18.22 20.35
N PHE A 17 -15.92 -17.97 19.08
CA PHE A 17 -15.17 -17.05 18.26
C PHE A 17 -15.27 -15.69 18.94
N CYS A 18 -14.23 -15.32 19.70
CA CYS A 18 -14.01 -13.93 20.07
C CYS A 18 -13.89 -13.15 18.76
N ALA A 19 -15.00 -12.57 18.29
CA ALA A 19 -14.98 -11.44 17.41
C ALA A 19 -14.15 -10.37 18.14
N GLN A 20 -12.89 -10.21 17.73
CA GLN A 20 -12.08 -9.10 18.17
C GLN A 20 -12.84 -7.84 17.78
N ASN A 21 -13.43 -7.16 18.77
CA ASN A 21 -13.95 -5.81 18.61
C ASN A 21 -12.77 -4.91 18.21
N GLN A 22 -12.47 -4.85 16.92
CA GLN A 22 -11.50 -3.91 16.37
C GLN A 22 -12.09 -2.52 16.58
N ILE A 23 -11.57 -1.84 17.60
CA ILE A 23 -11.96 -0.47 17.94
C ILE A 23 -11.70 0.40 16.72
N TYR A 24 -12.78 0.92 16.14
CA TYR A 24 -12.75 1.92 15.08
C TYR A 24 -11.90 3.10 15.53
N ARG A 25 -10.84 3.41 14.79
CA ARG A 25 -10.12 4.67 14.95
C ARG A 25 -10.48 5.60 13.80
N PRO A 26 -11.09 6.76 14.08
CA PRO A 26 -11.36 7.75 13.04
C PRO A 26 -10.06 8.19 12.38
N ILE A 27 -10.16 8.64 11.13
CA ILE A 27 -9.01 9.15 10.37
C ILE A 27 -8.28 10.26 11.13
N SER A 28 -6.99 10.02 11.40
CA SER A 28 -6.13 10.99 12.07
C SER A 28 -6.00 12.28 11.25
N ASP A 29 -5.81 13.41 11.94
CA ASP A 29 -5.64 14.72 11.28
C ASP A 29 -4.50 14.71 10.27
N ARG A 30 -3.45 13.96 10.58
CA ARG A 30 -2.33 13.71 9.69
C ARG A 30 -2.78 13.09 8.36
N HIS A 31 -3.57 12.03 8.43
CA HIS A 31 -4.09 11.38 7.24
C HIS A 31 -5.06 12.29 6.47
N ARG A 32 -5.87 13.09 7.16
CA ARG A 32 -6.74 14.11 6.53
C ARG A 32 -5.91 15.15 5.75
N ILE A 33 -4.89 15.71 6.38
CA ILE A 33 -3.99 16.68 5.74
C ILE A 33 -3.33 16.05 4.52
N CYS A 34 -2.93 14.79 4.60
CA CYS A 34 -2.34 14.08 3.49
C CYS A 34 -3.26 13.97 2.27
N LEU A 35 -4.49 13.47 2.49
CA LEU A 35 -5.49 13.33 1.43
C LEU A 35 -5.85 14.69 0.82
N ALA A 36 -5.88 15.74 1.64
CA ALA A 36 -6.12 17.11 1.19
C ALA A 36 -4.94 17.67 0.37
N THR A 37 -3.70 17.40 0.79
CA THR A 37 -2.48 17.88 0.13
C THR A 37 -2.28 17.23 -1.23
N PHE A 38 -2.51 15.92 -1.33
CA PHE A 38 -2.29 15.12 -2.55
C PHE A 38 -3.63 14.76 -3.21
N GLY A 39 -4.43 15.78 -3.46
CA GLY A 39 -5.79 15.65 -3.98
C GLY A 39 -5.92 15.54 -5.50
N LYS A 40 -4.81 15.62 -6.26
CA LYS A 40 -4.85 15.55 -7.73
C LYS A 40 -5.32 14.17 -8.19
N ARG A 41 -5.99 14.12 -9.34
CA ARG A 41 -6.50 12.86 -9.90
C ARG A 41 -5.35 12.00 -10.44
N LEU A 42 -5.36 10.72 -10.09
CA LEU A 42 -4.49 9.68 -10.60
C LEU A 42 -5.22 8.34 -10.49
N ASP A 43 -5.78 7.86 -11.60
CA ASP A 43 -6.59 6.63 -11.62
C ASP A 43 -5.71 5.39 -11.40
N ASN A 44 -6.22 4.35 -10.73
CA ASN A 44 -5.41 3.16 -10.45
C ASN A 44 -5.03 2.38 -11.71
N GLU A 45 -5.79 2.57 -12.78
CA GLU A 45 -5.51 1.98 -14.09
C GLU A 45 -4.12 2.38 -14.62
N PHE A 46 -3.65 3.60 -14.32
CA PHE A 46 -2.30 4.05 -14.67
C PHE A 46 -1.20 3.30 -13.92
N LEU A 47 -1.48 2.89 -12.67
CA LEU A 47 -0.50 2.19 -11.83
C LEU A 47 -0.32 0.73 -12.24
N LYS A 48 -1.27 0.12 -12.95
CA LYS A 48 -1.23 -1.30 -13.28
C LYS A 48 0.07 -1.70 -14.00
N GLY A 49 0.55 -2.89 -13.67
CA GLY A 49 1.82 -3.45 -14.14
C GLY A 49 2.90 -3.41 -13.07
N TYR A 50 4.15 -3.43 -13.51
CA TYR A 50 5.31 -3.44 -12.62
C TYR A 50 5.95 -2.07 -12.54
N TRP A 51 6.35 -1.72 -11.32
CA TRP A 51 7.13 -0.53 -11.04
C TRP A 51 8.33 -0.87 -10.16
N TYR A 52 9.42 -0.16 -10.39
CA TYR A 52 10.70 -0.43 -9.75
C TYR A 52 11.15 0.81 -8.99
N LYS A 53 11.42 0.68 -7.68
CA LYS A 53 12.02 1.76 -6.89
C LYS A 53 13.49 1.90 -7.25
N ILE A 54 13.84 2.96 -7.98
CA ILE A 54 15.17 3.16 -8.56
C ILE A 54 16.05 4.14 -7.75
N TYR A 55 15.46 5.22 -7.23
CA TYR A 55 16.15 6.21 -6.40
C TYR A 55 15.41 6.40 -5.08
N HIS A 56 16.20 6.48 -4.02
CA HIS A 56 15.72 6.81 -2.69
C HIS A 56 16.16 8.22 -2.34
N PHE A 57 15.22 9.01 -1.84
CA PHE A 57 15.51 10.29 -1.21
C PHE A 57 15.30 10.08 0.29
N PRO A 58 16.35 9.78 1.07
CA PRO A 58 16.21 9.58 2.51
C PRO A 58 16.22 10.92 3.27
N GLU A 59 15.57 10.95 4.43
CA GLU A 59 15.66 12.08 5.36
C GLU A 59 17.05 12.14 6.05
N SER A 60 17.66 10.97 6.29
CA SER A 60 19.00 10.85 6.88
C SER A 60 20.07 10.61 5.80
N PRO A 61 21.26 11.23 5.90
CA PRO A 61 22.26 11.25 4.83
C PRO A 61 22.89 9.90 4.47
N ASN A 62 22.76 8.84 5.29
CA ASN A 62 23.54 7.60 5.12
C ASN A 62 22.73 6.29 5.28
N PRO A 63 21.65 6.02 4.52
CA PRO A 63 21.11 4.67 4.47
C PRO A 63 22.13 3.75 3.76
N PRO A 64 22.36 2.51 4.19
CA PRO A 64 23.30 1.61 3.51
C PRO A 64 22.89 1.37 2.05
N PRO A 65 23.85 1.32 1.10
CA PRO A 65 23.54 0.91 -0.26
C PRO A 65 22.95 -0.50 -0.26
N SER A 66 22.04 -0.77 -1.17
CA SER A 66 21.36 -2.06 -1.25
C SER A 66 21.25 -2.48 -2.70
N ASN A 67 21.87 -3.61 -3.04
CA ASN A 67 21.94 -4.13 -4.41
C ASN A 67 20.62 -4.74 -4.90
N LYS A 68 19.51 -4.56 -4.16
CA LYS A 68 18.21 -5.12 -4.47
C LYS A 68 17.27 -4.02 -4.97
N THR A 69 16.92 -4.10 -6.26
CA THR A 69 15.80 -3.34 -6.84
C THR A 69 14.52 -3.82 -6.20
N ILE A 70 13.76 -2.92 -5.57
CA ILE A 70 12.44 -3.27 -5.05
C ILE A 70 11.45 -3.15 -6.21
N GLU A 71 10.77 -4.24 -6.50
CA GLU A 71 9.68 -4.32 -7.47
C GLU A 71 8.33 -4.22 -6.73
N ILE A 72 7.40 -3.53 -7.36
CA ILE A 72 6.01 -3.40 -6.95
C ILE A 72 5.14 -3.81 -8.12
N GLU A 73 4.27 -4.78 -7.89
CA GLU A 73 3.21 -5.19 -8.80
C GLU A 73 1.90 -4.48 -8.41
N PHE A 74 1.25 -3.90 -9.41
CA PHE A 74 -0.11 -3.39 -9.32
C PHE A 74 -1.00 -4.16 -10.29
N ARG A 75 -2.05 -4.80 -9.77
CA ARG A 75 -3.01 -5.50 -10.62
C ARG A 75 -4.41 -5.47 -10.04
N ARG A 76 -5.39 -5.79 -10.88
CA ARG A 76 -6.76 -6.00 -10.38
C ARG A 76 -6.75 -7.17 -9.39
N PRO A 77 -7.35 -7.00 -8.20
CA PRO A 77 -7.49 -8.09 -7.26
C PRO A 77 -8.46 -9.14 -7.83
N THR A 78 -8.25 -10.41 -7.48
CA THR A 78 -9.22 -11.46 -7.83
C THR A 78 -10.45 -11.39 -6.92
N GLU A 79 -11.55 -12.01 -7.31
CA GLU A 79 -12.75 -12.10 -6.46
C GLU A 79 -12.46 -12.78 -5.12
N GLU A 80 -11.65 -13.83 -5.13
CA GLU A 80 -11.21 -14.53 -3.92
C GLU A 80 -10.42 -13.59 -2.99
N GLU A 81 -9.44 -12.85 -3.53
CA GLU A 81 -8.68 -11.87 -2.75
C GLU A 81 -9.61 -10.81 -2.17
N LEU A 82 -10.50 -10.23 -2.98
CA LEU A 82 -11.49 -9.25 -2.53
C LEU A 82 -12.39 -9.78 -1.42
N SER A 83 -12.84 -11.03 -1.51
CA SER A 83 -13.69 -11.65 -0.49
C SER A 83 -12.99 -11.70 0.88
N VAL A 84 -11.68 -11.99 0.88
CA VAL A 84 -10.87 -12.03 2.11
C VAL A 84 -10.76 -10.65 2.74
N TYR A 85 -10.51 -9.59 1.94
CA TYR A 85 -10.48 -8.22 2.47
C TYR A 85 -11.85 -7.78 2.97
N LYS A 86 -12.93 -8.05 2.23
CA LYS A 86 -14.30 -7.72 2.65
C LYS A 86 -14.61 -8.39 3.98
N ASN A 87 -14.40 -9.69 4.10
CA ASN A 87 -14.69 -10.42 5.35
C ASN A 87 -13.91 -9.90 6.56
N TYR A 88 -12.67 -9.42 6.35
CA TYR A 88 -11.82 -8.94 7.44
C TYR A 88 -12.07 -7.47 7.80
N PHE A 89 -12.34 -6.61 6.81
CA PHE A 89 -12.40 -5.15 6.97
C PHE A 89 -13.81 -4.57 6.78
N ASN A 90 -14.86 -5.39 6.69
CA ASN A 90 -16.25 -4.94 6.57
C ASN A 90 -16.75 -4.29 7.87
N LEU A 91 -16.31 -3.06 8.08
CA LEU A 91 -16.61 -2.22 9.22
C LEU A 91 -17.33 -0.96 8.71
N THR A 92 -18.41 -0.59 9.39
CA THR A 92 -19.19 0.60 9.05
C THR A 92 -18.39 1.88 9.34
N GLY A 93 -18.49 2.89 8.46
CA GLY A 93 -17.87 4.21 8.67
C GLY A 93 -16.39 4.31 8.24
N MET A 94 -15.93 3.38 7.42
CA MET A 94 -14.58 3.42 6.84
C MET A 94 -14.45 4.51 5.76
N PRO A 95 -13.27 5.13 5.61
CA PRO A 95 -13.03 6.19 4.61
C PRO A 95 -12.82 5.65 3.19
N TYR A 96 -13.17 4.39 2.93
CA TYR A 96 -13.01 3.70 1.65
C TYR A 96 -14.25 2.83 1.38
N SER A 97 -14.50 2.54 0.11
CA SER A 97 -15.51 1.56 -0.29
C SER A 97 -14.89 0.49 -1.21
N PHE A 98 -15.35 -0.76 -1.07
CA PHE A 98 -14.98 -1.85 -1.97
C PHE A 98 -15.70 -1.77 -3.33
N ASP A 99 -16.56 -0.78 -3.54
CA ASP A 99 -17.17 -0.50 -4.84
C ASP A 99 -16.39 0.57 -5.62
N GLU A 100 -15.38 1.18 -5.00
CA GLU A 100 -14.50 2.17 -5.65
C GLU A 100 -13.41 1.50 -6.50
N ASP A 101 -12.77 2.31 -7.35
CA ASP A 101 -11.57 1.91 -8.07
C ASP A 101 -10.48 1.46 -7.09
N MET A 102 -10.02 0.22 -7.24
CA MET A 102 -9.03 -0.39 -6.37
C MET A 102 -8.06 -1.28 -7.13
N VAL A 103 -6.86 -1.39 -6.57
CA VAL A 103 -5.77 -2.19 -7.15
C VAL A 103 -5.02 -2.91 -6.04
N LEU A 104 -4.65 -4.17 -6.28
CA LEU A 104 -3.74 -4.90 -5.41
C LEU A 104 -2.34 -4.34 -5.58
N TYR A 105 -1.72 -3.95 -4.47
CA TYR A 105 -0.33 -3.56 -4.34
C TYR A 105 0.45 -4.73 -3.74
N ARG A 106 1.53 -5.16 -4.38
CA ARG A 106 2.41 -6.23 -3.87
C ARG A 106 3.87 -5.85 -4.06
N GLU A 107 4.64 -5.89 -2.98
CA GLU A 107 6.08 -5.61 -3.00
C GLU A 107 6.87 -6.94 -2.89
N THR A 108 7.75 -7.23 -3.85
CA THR A 108 8.32 -8.57 -4.12
C THR A 108 9.12 -9.21 -2.97
N TYR A 109 9.49 -8.44 -1.93
CA TYR A 109 10.33 -8.93 -0.82
C TYR A 109 9.64 -8.95 0.55
N SER A 110 8.37 -8.56 0.65
CA SER A 110 7.70 -8.55 1.95
C SER A 110 6.19 -8.63 1.82
N ARG A 111 5.62 -9.71 2.36
CA ARG A 111 4.16 -9.82 2.54
C ARG A 111 3.59 -8.72 3.43
N LEU A 112 4.42 -8.11 4.30
CA LEU A 112 4.02 -6.97 5.13
C LEU A 112 3.70 -5.72 4.32
N PHE A 113 4.10 -5.67 3.04
CA PHE A 113 3.77 -4.58 2.13
C PHE A 113 2.89 -5.08 0.99
N THR A 114 2.05 -6.09 1.21
CA THR A 114 0.97 -6.45 0.29
C THR A 114 -0.34 -5.88 0.82
N GLY A 115 -1.19 -5.36 -0.06
CA GLY A 115 -2.45 -4.74 0.33
C GLY A 115 -3.32 -4.29 -0.83
N LEU A 116 -4.48 -3.73 -0.53
CA LEU A 116 -5.35 -3.04 -1.49
C LEU A 116 -5.15 -1.54 -1.40
N LEU A 117 -5.12 -0.88 -2.55
CA LEU A 117 -5.15 0.58 -2.69
C LEU A 117 -6.50 1.02 -3.19
N PHE A 118 -7.06 2.05 -2.56
CA PHE A 118 -8.37 2.63 -2.88
C PHE A 118 -8.24 4.09 -3.29
N GLY A 119 -9.12 4.50 -4.20
CA GLY A 119 -9.30 5.89 -4.60
C GLY A 119 -8.61 6.26 -5.92
N ASN A 120 -9.08 7.36 -6.50
CA ASN A 120 -8.68 7.86 -7.82
C ASN A 120 -7.78 9.12 -7.75
N ARG A 121 -7.18 9.37 -6.59
CA ARG A 121 -6.26 10.50 -6.36
C ARG A 121 -4.83 10.02 -6.15
N GLU A 122 -3.89 10.97 -6.14
CA GLU A 122 -2.48 10.71 -5.84
C GLU A 122 -2.31 10.05 -4.47
N ALA A 123 -2.95 10.58 -3.43
CA ALA A 123 -3.07 9.89 -2.14
C ALA A 123 -4.16 8.81 -2.21
N LYS A 124 -3.77 7.59 -1.83
CA LYS A 124 -4.58 6.39 -1.84
C LYS A 124 -4.58 5.74 -0.47
N ILE A 125 -5.76 5.29 -0.04
CA ILE A 125 -5.89 4.52 1.20
C ILE A 125 -5.37 3.12 0.94
N PHE A 126 -4.51 2.63 1.82
CA PHE A 126 -3.90 1.32 1.74
C PHE A 126 -4.39 0.43 2.88
N LEU A 127 -5.07 -0.67 2.53
CA LEU A 127 -5.40 -1.74 3.45
C LEU A 127 -4.38 -2.85 3.32
N GLN A 128 -3.66 -3.12 4.40
CA GLN A 128 -2.69 -4.21 4.41
C GLN A 128 -3.40 -5.57 4.34
N GLN A 129 -2.74 -6.56 3.74
CA GLN A 129 -3.27 -7.92 3.63
C GLN A 129 -3.67 -8.48 5.02
N PRO A 130 -4.89 -9.03 5.17
CA PRO A 130 -5.33 -9.67 6.41
C PRO A 130 -4.36 -10.73 6.92
N GLY A 131 -4.23 -10.84 8.25
CA GLY A 131 -3.36 -11.83 8.90
C GLY A 131 -1.86 -11.48 8.91
N THR A 132 -1.47 -10.32 8.39
CA THR A 132 -0.12 -9.79 8.60
C THR A 132 -0.07 -9.00 9.91
N PHE A 133 1.03 -9.09 10.67
CA PHE A 133 1.20 -8.34 11.92
C PHE A 133 1.15 -6.84 11.64
N TYR A 134 0.07 -6.20 12.10
CA TYR A 134 -0.21 -4.80 11.89
C TYR A 134 0.17 -4.02 13.16
N THR A 135 1.17 -3.16 13.07
CA THR A 135 1.65 -2.36 14.21
C THR A 135 1.11 -0.94 14.22
N SER A 136 0.33 -0.53 13.20
CA SER A 136 -0.26 0.80 13.19
C SER A 136 -1.55 0.84 14.02
N PRO A 137 -1.82 1.97 14.70
CA PRO A 137 -3.05 2.15 15.47
C PRO A 137 -4.32 2.25 14.59
N GLU A 138 -4.18 2.69 13.34
CA GLU A 138 -5.28 2.81 12.36
C GLU A 138 -5.23 1.60 11.42
N VAL A 139 -6.34 0.92 11.12
CA VAL A 139 -6.35 -0.30 10.27
C VAL A 139 -5.93 -0.09 8.79
N TYR A 140 -5.46 1.11 8.44
CA TYR A 140 -5.05 1.52 7.11
C TYR A 140 -3.89 2.53 7.16
N ASP A 141 -3.16 2.65 6.05
CA ASP A 141 -2.11 3.66 5.82
C ASP A 141 -2.48 4.50 4.59
N ILE A 142 -1.75 5.59 4.33
CA ILE A 142 -1.90 6.38 3.12
C ILE A 142 -0.62 6.30 2.30
N LYS A 143 -0.75 5.83 1.06
CA LYS A 143 0.31 5.82 0.05
C LYS A 143 0.05 6.91 -0.97
N VAL A 144 1.06 7.69 -1.27
CA VAL A 144 0.99 8.79 -2.22
C VAL A 144 1.78 8.41 -3.47
N PHE A 145 1.14 8.54 -4.62
CA PHE A 145 1.72 8.33 -5.94
C PHE A 145 1.51 9.58 -6.75
N ARG A 146 2.59 10.21 -7.19
CA ARG A 146 2.51 11.45 -7.97
C ARG A 146 3.04 11.22 -9.36
N TYR A 147 2.27 11.68 -10.32
CA TYR A 147 2.64 11.60 -11.73
C TYR A 147 3.85 12.49 -12.02
N ILE A 148 4.84 11.93 -12.71
CA ILE A 148 5.95 12.70 -13.30
C ILE A 148 5.81 12.65 -14.82
N ASN A 149 5.73 11.43 -15.37
CA ASN A 149 5.40 11.16 -16.77
C ASN A 149 4.93 9.69 -16.90
N GLU A 150 4.70 9.21 -18.12
CA GLU A 150 4.21 7.85 -18.39
C GLU A 150 5.09 6.70 -17.87
N ASN A 151 6.38 6.97 -17.65
CA ASN A 151 7.38 5.98 -17.25
C ASN A 151 7.87 6.16 -15.82
N TYR A 152 7.52 7.27 -15.15
CA TYR A 152 8.07 7.64 -13.85
C TYR A 152 7.00 8.22 -12.91
N ILE A 153 7.07 7.82 -11.65
CA ILE A 153 6.27 8.40 -10.57
C ILE A 153 7.11 8.65 -9.33
N LEU A 154 6.64 9.56 -8.49
CA LEU A 154 7.15 9.73 -7.13
C LEU A 154 6.23 9.00 -6.15
N PHE A 155 6.81 8.15 -5.32
CA PHE A 155 6.10 7.41 -4.27
C PHE A 155 6.54 7.87 -2.89
N GLU A 156 5.58 8.09 -2.00
CA GLU A 156 5.84 8.33 -0.57
C GLU A 156 4.75 7.74 0.32
N ARG A 157 5.08 7.50 1.59
CA ARG A 157 4.12 7.07 2.62
C ARG A 157 3.79 8.25 3.51
N CYS A 158 2.53 8.42 3.86
CA CYS A 158 2.14 9.60 4.63
C CYS A 158 2.53 9.57 6.11
N PHE A 159 2.95 8.40 6.61
CA PHE A 159 3.48 8.23 7.96
C PHE A 159 4.84 8.90 8.22
N THR A 160 5.48 9.55 7.22
CA THR A 160 6.68 10.38 7.44
C THR A 160 6.50 11.78 6.81
N TRP A 161 6.29 12.83 7.63
CA TRP A 161 6.43 14.22 7.18
C TRP A 161 7.92 14.45 7.03
N GLY A 162 8.46 14.28 5.81
CA GLY A 162 9.89 14.41 5.61
C GLY A 162 10.46 13.31 4.74
N VAL A 163 10.60 13.65 3.47
CA VAL A 163 11.65 13.22 2.55
C VAL A 163 11.67 11.77 2.10
N ASN A 164 11.15 10.75 2.82
CA ASN A 164 11.26 9.32 2.46
C ASN A 164 10.47 8.94 1.19
N LYS A 165 11.00 9.40 0.06
CA LYS A 165 10.42 9.39 -1.27
C LYS A 165 11.21 8.43 -2.14
N TRP A 166 10.50 7.83 -3.07
CA TRP A 166 11.09 6.94 -4.07
C TRP A 166 10.71 7.41 -5.45
N LEU A 167 11.72 7.63 -6.30
CA LEU A 167 11.47 7.65 -7.73
C LEU A 167 11.24 6.22 -8.17
N MET A 168 10.10 5.96 -8.79
CA MET A 168 9.75 4.68 -9.36
C MET A 168 9.72 4.78 -10.88
N SER A 169 10.13 3.69 -11.55
CA SER A 169 10.10 3.58 -13.01
C SER A 169 9.36 2.32 -13.46
N LYS A 170 8.77 2.34 -14.65
CA LYS A 170 8.31 1.13 -15.35
C LYS A 170 9.46 0.26 -15.85
N SER A 171 10.65 0.83 -16.05
CA SER A 171 11.86 0.07 -16.40
C SER A 171 12.60 -0.37 -15.13
N ARG A 172 13.06 -1.62 -15.11
CA ARG A 172 13.88 -2.15 -14.01
C ARG A 172 15.26 -1.50 -13.97
N VAL A 173 15.81 -1.15 -15.12
CA VAL A 173 17.13 -0.55 -15.29
C VAL A 173 17.02 0.59 -16.32
N PRO A 174 16.47 1.75 -15.93
CA PRO A 174 16.45 2.92 -16.81
C PRO A 174 17.87 3.45 -17.01
N SER A 175 18.11 4.15 -18.13
CA SER A 175 19.40 4.79 -18.37
C SER A 175 19.65 5.93 -17.38
N GLU A 176 20.92 6.20 -17.06
CA GLU A 176 21.25 7.29 -16.13
C GLU A 176 20.84 8.64 -16.72
N GLU A 177 21.01 8.81 -18.02
CA GLU A 177 20.68 10.02 -18.77
C GLU A 177 19.18 10.34 -18.64
N GLU A 178 18.31 9.35 -18.87
CA GLU A 178 16.86 9.51 -18.71
C GLU A 178 16.48 9.87 -17.28
N VAL A 179 17.07 9.19 -16.29
CA VAL A 179 16.77 9.45 -14.88
C VAL A 179 17.23 10.86 -14.48
N GLN A 180 18.42 11.28 -14.89
CA GLN A 180 18.91 12.63 -14.60
C GLN A 180 18.07 13.70 -15.29
N GLN A 181 17.63 13.47 -16.53
CA GLN A 181 16.71 14.37 -17.22
C GLN A 181 15.40 14.53 -16.43
N VAL A 182 14.80 13.41 -15.99
CA VAL A 182 13.58 13.43 -15.16
C VAL A 182 13.80 14.22 -13.88
N ILE A 183 14.90 13.98 -13.18
CA ILE A 183 15.18 14.65 -11.91
C ILE A 183 15.45 16.15 -12.10
N ASN A 184 16.22 16.52 -13.13
CA ASN A 184 16.58 17.91 -13.38
C ASN A 184 15.39 18.76 -13.84
N ASN A 185 14.42 18.14 -14.53
CA ASN A 185 13.21 18.79 -15.00
C ASN A 185 12.14 18.94 -13.91
N HIS A 186 12.31 18.31 -12.74
CA HIS A 186 11.35 18.41 -11.64
C HIS A 186 11.97 19.12 -10.43
N SER A 187 11.57 20.38 -10.23
CA SER A 187 12.12 21.28 -9.19
C SER A 187 12.19 20.66 -7.79
N GLU A 188 11.17 19.89 -7.42
CA GLU A 188 11.15 19.18 -6.15
C GLU A 188 12.22 18.11 -6.04
N LEU A 189 12.35 17.23 -7.04
CA LEU A 189 13.39 16.20 -7.05
C LEU A 189 14.80 16.82 -7.09
N LYS A 190 14.91 17.99 -7.73
CA LYS A 190 16.15 18.77 -7.77
C LYS A 190 16.60 19.20 -6.38
N ALA A 191 15.66 19.60 -5.52
CA ALA A 191 15.91 20.08 -4.16
C ALA A 191 16.21 18.97 -3.13
N LEU A 192 15.92 17.70 -3.45
CA LEU A 192 16.14 16.58 -2.53
C LEU A 192 17.58 16.06 -2.59
N LYS A 193 18.17 15.76 -1.41
CA LYS A 193 19.42 14.98 -1.30
C LYS A 193 19.15 13.54 -1.77
N ARG A 194 20.06 12.95 -2.56
CA ARG A 194 19.77 11.73 -3.34
C ARG A 194 20.72 10.59 -2.99
N LYS A 195 20.21 9.35 -3.07
CA LYS A 195 21.03 8.14 -3.14
C LYS A 195 20.49 7.18 -4.20
N LYS A 196 21.36 6.78 -5.14
CA LYS A 196 21.06 5.74 -6.12
C LYS A 196 21.03 4.38 -5.41
N LYS A 197 20.01 3.56 -5.67
CA LYS A 197 19.91 2.22 -5.06
C LYS A 197 20.45 1.13 -5.98
N CYS A 198 20.27 1.26 -7.29
CA CYS A 198 20.74 0.28 -8.25
C CYS A 198 22.04 0.77 -8.89
N GLU A 199 23.18 0.31 -8.39
CA GLU A 199 24.46 0.35 -9.12
C GLU A 199 24.71 -1.07 -9.63
N CYS A 200 24.65 -1.28 -10.94
CA CYS A 200 25.16 -2.52 -11.51
C CYS A 200 26.69 -2.48 -11.45
N LYS A 201 27.29 -3.51 -10.87
CA LYS A 201 28.53 -4.07 -11.41
C LYS A 201 28.15 -5.10 -12.46
#